data_AF-A0A914BJH3-F1
#
_entry.id   AF-A0A914BJH3-F1
#
_cell.length_a   1.000
_cell.length_b   1.000
_cell.length_c   1.000
_cell.angle_alpha   90.00
_cell.angle_beta   90.00
_cell.angle_gamma   90.00
#
_symmetry.space_group_name_H-M   'P 1'
#
loop_
_entity.id
_entity.type
_entity.pdbx_description
1 polymer ?
#
loop_
_entity_poly.entity_id
_entity_poly.type
_entity_poly.pdbx_seq_one_letter_code
_entity_poly.pdbx_strand_id
1 'polypeptide(L)'
;MAQARFFEHGLLGALCTPCLACSLARQLGESCCVVACVPGGVFALRTKLRMQQNIEGSICDDCLTLSCCCPFALCQMARELDNAEIGRL
;
A
#
# COMPACT_ATOMS: atom_id res chain seq x y z
N MET A 1 -9.56 10.00 -7.42
CA MET A 1 -9.15 11.17 -8.23
C MET A 1 -7.89 11.93 -7.75
N ALA A 2 -7.45 11.84 -6.48
CA ALA A 2 -6.23 12.53 -6.02
C ALA A 2 -4.91 11.74 -6.29
N GLN A 3 -5.00 10.43 -6.54
CA GLN A 3 -3.87 9.50 -6.55
C GLN A 3 -3.04 9.50 -7.86
N ALA A 4 -3.62 9.99 -8.97
CA ALA A 4 -3.01 9.90 -10.29
C ALA A 4 -1.96 10.99 -10.59
N ARG A 5 -1.86 12.06 -9.80
CA ARG A 5 -0.89 13.16 -10.03
C ARG A 5 0.50 12.94 -9.44
N PHE A 6 0.70 11.90 -8.62
CA PHE A 6 1.99 11.68 -7.93
C PHE A 6 3.01 10.89 -8.76
N PHE A 7 2.62 10.38 -9.94
CA PHE A 7 3.44 9.49 -10.76
C PHE A 7 4.48 10.20 -11.65
N GLU A 8 4.37 11.53 -11.86
CA GLU A 8 5.21 12.22 -12.87
C GLU A 8 6.62 12.62 -12.46
N HIS A 9 7.01 12.56 -11.17
CA HIS A 9 8.36 12.94 -10.76
C HIS A 9 9.00 11.90 -9.83
N GLY A 10 9.76 10.97 -10.42
CA GLY A 10 10.41 9.81 -9.79
C GLY A 10 11.36 10.09 -8.60
N LEU A 11 11.58 11.36 -8.22
CA LEU A 11 12.37 11.74 -7.04
C LEU A 11 11.50 12.15 -5.82
N LEU A 12 10.28 12.64 -6.05
CA LEU A 12 9.34 13.06 -4.99
C LEU A 12 8.51 11.90 -4.42
N GLY A 13 8.38 10.80 -5.18
CA GLY A 13 7.71 9.58 -4.72
C GLY A 13 8.40 8.89 -3.54
N ALA A 14 9.74 8.97 -3.46
CA ALA A 14 10.53 8.32 -2.40
C ALA A 14 10.28 8.93 -1.01
N LEU A 15 10.11 10.25 -0.92
CA LEU A 15 9.76 10.95 0.33
C LEU A 15 8.29 10.79 0.71
N CYS A 16 7.42 10.45 -0.24
CA CYS A 16 5.99 10.29 0.00
C CYS A 16 5.55 8.85 0.31
N THR A 17 6.47 7.88 0.24
CA THR A 17 6.26 6.48 0.63
C THR A 17 5.52 6.30 1.97
N PRO A 18 5.90 6.98 3.07
CA PRO A 18 5.17 6.87 4.34
C PRO A 18 3.77 7.51 4.28
N CYS A 19 3.61 8.63 3.57
CA CYS A 19 2.31 9.28 3.38
C CYS A 19 1.34 8.38 2.61
N LEU A 20 1.84 7.70 1.57
CA LEU A 20 1.06 6.75 0.79
C LEU A 20 0.64 5.56 1.64
N ALA A 21 1.56 4.95 2.39
CA ALA A 21 1.25 3.87 3.31
C ALA A 21 0.22 4.29 4.39
N CYS A 22 0.30 5.53 4.91
CA CYS A 22 -0.70 6.06 5.83
C CYS A 22 -2.06 6.31 5.17
N SER A 23 -2.11 6.71 3.89
CA SER A 23 -3.36 6.81 3.15
C SER A 23 -4.00 5.43 2.97
N LEU A 24 -3.20 4.40 2.66
CA LEU A 24 -3.67 3.02 2.58
C LEU A 24 -4.18 2.51 3.92
N ALA A 25 -3.47 2.82 5.01
CA ALA A 25 -3.93 2.50 6.35
C ALA A 25 -5.32 3.07 6.59
N ARG A 26 -5.52 4.36 6.31
CA ARG A 26 -6.81 5.02 6.50
C ARG A 26 -7.93 4.41 5.64
N GLN A 27 -7.64 4.07 4.38
CA GLN A 27 -8.61 3.39 3.50
C GLN A 27 -8.95 1.97 3.98
N LEU A 28 -8.00 1.26 4.56
CA LEU A 28 -8.19 -0.06 5.19
C LEU A 28 -8.82 0.02 6.60
N GLY A 29 -9.09 1.22 7.13
CA GLY A 29 -9.63 1.43 8.48
C GLY A 29 -8.59 1.37 9.60
N GLU A 30 -7.29 1.45 9.28
CA GLU A 30 -6.15 1.45 10.19
C GLU A 30 -5.58 2.87 10.40
N SER A 31 -4.82 3.06 11.49
CA SER A 31 -4.17 4.33 11.77
C SER A 31 -2.78 4.43 11.12
N CYS A 32 -2.36 5.66 10.77
CA CYS A 32 -0.99 5.94 10.27
C CYS A 32 0.12 5.50 11.25
N CYS A 33 -0.21 5.42 12.55
CA CYS A 33 0.68 4.90 13.58
C CYS A 33 1.07 3.44 13.35
N VAL A 34 0.23 2.64 12.69
CA VAL A 34 0.57 1.24 12.36
C VAL A 34 1.75 1.20 11.39
N VAL A 35 1.80 2.11 10.42
CA VAL A 35 2.91 2.17 9.45
C VAL A 35 4.18 2.73 10.07
N ALA A 36 4.06 3.75 10.91
CA ALA A 36 5.20 4.48 11.45
C ALA A 36 5.81 3.84 12.72
N CYS A 37 4.98 3.25 13.58
CA CYS A 37 5.41 2.71 14.88
C CYS A 37 5.57 1.19 14.88
N VAL A 38 4.95 0.48 13.93
CA VAL A 38 5.04 -0.99 13.86
C VAL A 38 6.00 -1.39 12.74
N PRO A 39 7.15 -2.02 13.05
CA PRO A 39 7.98 -2.62 12.02
C PRO A 39 7.17 -3.71 11.32
N GLY A 40 6.95 -3.56 10.01
CA GLY A 40 6.07 -4.44 9.23
C GLY A 40 4.60 -3.99 9.18
N GLY A 41 4.24 -2.79 9.62
CA GLY A 41 2.89 -2.24 9.45
C GLY A 41 2.45 -2.20 7.98
N VAL A 42 3.37 -1.87 7.07
CA VAL A 42 3.16 -1.96 5.62
C VAL A 42 2.88 -3.40 5.18
N PHE A 43 3.54 -4.37 5.80
CA PHE A 43 3.32 -5.79 5.55
C PHE A 43 1.91 -6.21 6.00
N ALA A 44 1.49 -5.77 7.18
CA ALA A 44 0.15 -6.03 7.70
C ALA A 44 -0.94 -5.42 6.79
N LEU A 45 -0.74 -4.19 6.31
CA LEU A 45 -1.62 -3.56 5.32
C LEU A 45 -1.67 -4.37 4.02
N ARG A 46 -0.51 -4.87 3.58
CA ARG A 46 -0.40 -5.69 2.38
C ARG A 46 -1.18 -7.00 2.51
N THR A 47 -1.00 -7.70 3.62
CA THR A 47 -1.74 -8.92 3.93
C THR A 47 -3.24 -8.65 4.05
N LYS A 48 -3.66 -7.57 4.74
CA LYS A 48 -5.09 -7.21 4.83
C LYS A 48 -5.70 -6.92 3.46
N LEU A 49 -4.98 -6.22 2.58
CA LEU A 49 -5.45 -5.98 1.22
C LEU A 49 -5.62 -7.29 0.45
N ARG A 50 -4.65 -8.21 0.53
CA ARG A 50 -4.74 -9.51 -0.14
C ARG A 50 -5.90 -10.35 0.37
N MET A 51 -6.16 -10.34 1.68
CA MET A 51 -7.34 -10.99 2.25
C MET A 51 -8.65 -10.37 1.75
N GLN A 52 -8.71 -9.03 1.64
CA GLN A 52 -9.88 -8.30 1.15
C GLN A 52 -10.16 -8.51 -0.34
N GLN A 53 -9.12 -8.76 -1.13
CA GLN A 53 -9.21 -8.98 -2.58
C GLN A 53 -9.18 -10.46 -2.97
N ASN A 54 -9.11 -11.38 -1.98
CA ASN A 54 -8.98 -12.82 -2.18
C ASN A 54 -7.85 -13.18 -3.17
N ILE A 55 -6.74 -12.43 -3.10
CA ILE A 55 -5.60 -12.61 -3.99
C ILE A 55 -4.73 -13.74 -3.44
N GLU A 56 -4.62 -14.82 -4.21
CA GLU A 56 -3.75 -15.95 -3.90
C GLU A 56 -2.27 -15.54 -4.03
N GLY A 57 -1.48 -15.72 -2.96
CA GLY A 57 -0.06 -15.36 -2.97
C GLY A 57 0.65 -15.70 -1.66
N SER A 58 1.97 -15.83 -1.68
CA SER A 58 2.76 -16.21 -0.49
C SER A 58 3.30 -15.01 0.28
N ILE A 59 3.38 -15.10 1.61
CA ILE A 59 4.03 -14.09 2.49
C ILE A 59 5.48 -13.88 2.07
N CYS A 60 6.18 -14.92 1.62
CA CYS A 60 7.56 -14.81 1.17
C CYS A 60 7.70 -13.89 -0.05
N ASP A 61 6.76 -13.94 -0.98
CA ASP A 61 6.77 -13.11 -2.19
C ASP A 61 6.53 -11.63 -1.86
N ASP A 62 5.66 -11.34 -0.89
CA ASP A 62 5.46 -9.99 -0.37
C ASP A 62 6.70 -9.43 0.30
N CYS A 63 7.43 -10.28 1.04
CA CYS A 63 8.66 -9.88 1.69
C CYS A 63 9.73 -9.55 0.66
N LEU A 64 9.89 -10.37 -0.37
CA LEU A 64 10.81 -10.11 -1.48
C LEU A 64 10.41 -8.85 -2.25
N THR A 65 9.12 -8.64 -2.50
CA THR A 65 8.62 -7.47 -3.23
C THR A 65 8.78 -6.17 -2.43
N LEU A 66 8.50 -6.20 -1.13
CA LEU A 66 8.71 -5.05 -0.24
C LEU A 66 10.20 -4.77 -0.04
N SER A 67 11.03 -5.79 0.15
CA SER A 67 12.47 -5.62 0.35
C SER A 67 13.21 -5.17 -0.92
N CYS A 68 12.78 -5.63 -2.10
CA CYS A 68 13.38 -5.25 -3.38
C CYS A 68 12.86 -3.89 -3.88
N CYS A 69 11.54 -3.66 -3.82
CA CYS A 69 10.88 -2.50 -4.44
C CYS A 69 9.70 -1.97 -3.60
N CYS A 70 9.93 -1.61 -2.33
CA CYS A 70 8.93 -1.02 -1.42
C CYS A 70 8.01 0.05 -2.03
N PRO A 71 8.51 1.13 -2.69
CA PRO A 71 7.63 2.18 -3.21
C PRO A 71 6.75 1.68 -4.36
N PHE A 72 7.27 0.78 -5.21
CA PHE A 72 6.49 0.20 -6.29
C PHE A 72 5.39 -0.74 -5.77
N ALA A 73 5.73 -1.55 -4.77
CA ALA A 73 4.79 -2.42 -4.08
C ALA A 73 3.63 -1.60 -3.50
N LEU A 74 3.95 -0.51 -2.79
CA LEU A 74 2.97 0.40 -2.20
C LEU A 74 2.08 1.09 -3.24
N CYS A 75 2.64 1.55 -4.36
CA CYS A 75 1.86 2.11 -5.47
C CYS A 75 0.90 1.07 -6.08
N GLN A 76 1.36 -0.17 -6.27
CA GLN A 76 0.51 -1.26 -6.71
C GLN A 76 -0.64 -1.48 -5.71
N MET A 77 -0.35 -1.55 -4.41
CA MET A 77 -1.36 -1.71 -3.36
C MET A 77 -2.41 -0.60 -3.40
N ALA A 78 -1.99 0.64 -3.64
CA ALA A 78 -2.87 1.79 -3.70
C ALA A 78 -3.85 1.72 -4.88
N ARG A 79 -3.41 1.20 -6.02
CA ARG A 79 -4.27 0.98 -7.19
C ARG A 79 -5.27 -0.15 -6.96
N GLU A 80 -4.82 -1.26 -6.39
CA GLU A 80 -5.70 -2.38 -6.06
C GLU A 80 -6.78 -1.96 -5.05
N LEU A 81 -6.41 -1.16 -4.04
CA LEU A 81 -7.37 -0.60 -3.07
C LEU A 81 -8.38 0.35 -3.71
N ASP A 82 -7.94 1.28 -4.55
CA ASP A 82 -8.82 2.23 -5.25
C ASP A 82 -9.80 1.48 -6.17
N ASN A 83 -9.32 0.47 -6.89
CA ASN A 83 -10.17 -0.41 -7.71
C ASN A 83 -11.19 -1.20 -6.87
N ALA A 84 -10.78 -1.69 -5.70
CA ALA A 84 -11.63 -2.41 -4.76
C ALA A 84 -12.70 -1.53 -4.12
N GLU A 85 -12.36 -0.28 -3.78
CA GLU A 85 -13.26 0.70 -3.18
C GLU A 85 -14.30 1.18 -4.19
N ILE A 86 -13.91 1.43 -5.45
CA ILE A 86 -14.84 1.75 -6.55
C ILE A 86 -15.85 0.61 -6.75
N GLY A 87 -15.45 -0.66 -6.63
CA GLY A 87 -16.37 -1.80 -6.74
C GLY A 87 -17.31 -2.00 -5.54
N ARG A 88 -17.14 -1.25 -4.45
CA ARG A 88 -18.02 -1.27 -3.27
C ARG A 88 -19.04 -0.13 -3.22
N LEU A 89 -18.93 0.86 -4.11
CA LEU A 89 -19.90 1.94 -4.32
C LEU A 89 -20.94 1.55 -5.37
#